data_AF-A0A3Q8IC25-F1
#
_entry.id   AF-A0A3Q8IC25-F1
#
_cell.length_a   1.000
_cell.length_b   1.000
_cell.length_c   1.000
_cell.angle_alpha   90.00
_cell.angle_beta   90.00
_cell.angle_gamma   90.00
#
_symmetry.space_group_name_H-M   'P 1'
#
loop_
_entity.id
_entity.type
_entity.pdbx_description
1 polymer ?
#
loop_
_entity_poly.entity_id
_entity_poly.type
_entity_poly.pdbx_seq_one_letter_code
_entity_poly.pdbx_strand_id
1 'polypeptide(L)'
;MSSSTSIKEAIARFEENEYRRRLAGVPEAMQESVPRVVAAQEPKVLLIGMLPPITKMDKEISTLKECVHLGLSTNAIEKIGPGLKDLKNLKVLSLGRNNIRKLEQLDLPKLEQLWASYNKIDKLTGLDKLKGLRVLYMSNNLINSWTEIDRLANQCPELVDVLFLNNPLCSSASSNQEYRYMMLQRLPKLTRLDGVPVDPEEKEEADRRR
;
A
#
# COMPACT_ATOMS: atom_id res chain seq x y z
N MET A 1 16.11 -10.01 23.71
CA MET A 1 16.51 -8.85 22.90
C MET A 1 15.79 -8.95 21.57
N SER A 2 14.86 -8.04 21.27
CA SER A 2 14.12 -8.08 20.01
C SER A 2 15.09 -7.70 18.88
N SER A 3 15.64 -8.69 18.20
CA SER A 3 16.37 -8.48 16.95
C SER A 3 15.35 -7.92 15.96
N SER A 4 15.50 -6.65 15.61
CA SER A 4 14.71 -6.00 14.57
C SER A 4 15.63 -5.65 13.42
N THR A 5 15.14 -5.76 12.19
CA THR A 5 15.95 -5.55 11.00
C THR A 5 15.68 -4.16 10.43
N SER A 6 16.76 -3.45 10.09
CA SER A 6 16.67 -2.15 9.41
C SER A 6 16.30 -2.32 7.94
N ILE A 7 15.79 -1.28 7.28
CA ILE A 7 15.56 -1.33 5.83
C ILE A 7 16.86 -1.64 5.08
N LYS A 8 18.00 -1.11 5.55
CA LYS A 8 19.31 -1.36 4.94
C LYS A 8 19.66 -2.84 4.92
N GLU A 9 19.50 -3.52 6.05
CA GLU A 9 19.72 -4.96 6.14
C GLU A 9 18.73 -5.76 5.30
N ALA A 10 17.47 -5.34 5.26
CA ALA A 10 16.45 -5.99 4.43
C ALA A 10 16.77 -5.88 2.94
N ILE A 11 17.21 -4.70 2.48
CA ILE A 11 17.67 -4.47 1.12
C ILE A 11 18.87 -5.36 0.80
N ALA A 12 19.90 -5.39 1.66
CA ALA A 12 21.08 -6.21 1.43
C ALA A 12 20.76 -7.71 1.32
N ARG A 13 19.83 -8.21 2.15
CA ARG A 13 19.36 -9.61 2.07
C ARG A 13 18.54 -9.88 0.82
N PHE A 14 17.74 -8.92 0.37
CA PHE A 14 17.01 -9.03 -0.88
C PHE A 14 17.97 -9.11 -2.07
N GLU A 15 18.96 -8.22 -2.13
CA GLU A 15 20.02 -8.24 -3.15
C GLU A 15 20.74 -9.59 -3.17
N GLU A 16 21.11 -10.12 -2.00
CA GLU A 16 21.78 -11.40 -1.89
C GLU A 16 20.89 -12.58 -2.34
N ASN A 17 19.63 -12.60 -1.93
CA ASN A 17 18.69 -13.67 -2.29
C ASN A 17 18.37 -13.67 -3.79
N GLU A 18 18.13 -12.49 -4.38
CA GLU A 18 17.88 -12.38 -5.82
C GLU A 18 19.14 -12.72 -6.63
N TYR A 19 20.33 -12.35 -6.14
CA TYR A 19 21.57 -12.75 -6.77
C TYR A 19 21.77 -14.27 -6.75
N ARG A 20 21.54 -14.93 -5.60
CA ARG A 20 21.58 -16.40 -5.49
C ARG A 20 20.57 -17.08 -6.41
N ARG A 21 19.36 -16.51 -6.56
CA ARG A 21 18.34 -17.01 -7.50
C ARG A 21 18.80 -16.92 -8.95
N ARG A 22 19.43 -15.79 -9.35
CA ARG A 22 20.01 -15.64 -10.69
C ARG A 22 21.11 -16.66 -10.94
N LEU A 23 21.98 -16.92 -9.95
CA LEU A 23 23.04 -17.93 -10.05
C LEU A 23 22.49 -19.36 -10.17
N ALA A 24 21.42 -19.71 -9.46
CA ALA A 24 20.83 -21.05 -9.49
C ALA A 24 20.32 -21.48 -10.88
N GLY A 25 20.02 -20.52 -11.77
CA GLY A 25 19.61 -20.77 -13.15
C GLY A 25 20.75 -20.76 -14.18
N VAL A 26 21.99 -20.51 -13.76
CA VAL A 26 23.14 -20.30 -14.65
C VAL A 26 24.17 -21.43 -14.47
N PRO A 27 24.66 -22.06 -15.55
CA PRO A 27 25.72 -23.06 -15.48
C PRO A 27 26.97 -22.51 -14.76
N GLU A 28 27.65 -23.33 -13.96
CA GLU A 28 28.80 -22.92 -13.12
C GLU A 28 29.87 -22.13 -13.90
N ALA A 29 30.16 -22.52 -15.15
CA ALA A 29 31.13 -21.86 -16.00
C ALA A 29 30.77 -20.39 -16.37
N MET A 30 29.51 -19.98 -16.22
CA MET A 30 29.03 -18.64 -16.53
C MET A 30 28.69 -17.81 -15.29
N GLN A 31 28.79 -18.40 -14.09
CA GLN A 31 28.42 -17.72 -12.83
C GLN A 31 29.30 -16.51 -12.51
N GLU A 32 30.58 -16.52 -12.90
CA GLU A 32 31.51 -15.37 -12.71
C GLU A 32 31.11 -14.13 -13.52
N SER A 33 30.31 -14.30 -14.57
CA SER A 33 29.83 -13.20 -15.41
C SER A 33 28.50 -12.59 -14.94
N VAL A 34 27.85 -13.18 -13.93
CA VAL A 34 26.54 -12.73 -13.46
C VAL A 34 26.70 -11.45 -12.63
N PRO A 35 26.10 -10.32 -13.04
CA PRO A 35 26.20 -9.09 -12.27
C PRO A 35 25.44 -9.21 -10.94
N ARG A 36 25.99 -8.58 -9.89
CA ARG A 36 25.30 -8.48 -8.59
C ARG A 36 23.99 -7.74 -8.73
N VAL A 37 22.98 -8.19 -8.00
CA VAL A 37 21.69 -7.50 -7.94
C VAL A 37 21.83 -6.27 -7.07
N VAL A 38 21.42 -5.12 -7.61
CA VAL A 38 21.37 -3.85 -6.87
C VAL A 38 19.91 -3.43 -6.80
N ALA A 39 19.33 -3.42 -5.60
CA ALA A 39 17.91 -3.13 -5.41
C ALA A 39 17.52 -1.75 -5.93
N ALA A 40 18.46 -0.80 -5.94
CA ALA A 40 18.26 0.55 -6.47
C ALA A 40 17.91 0.59 -7.97
N GLN A 41 18.29 -0.44 -8.72
CA GLN A 41 18.05 -0.58 -10.17
C GLN A 41 16.89 -1.53 -10.47
N GLU A 42 16.35 -2.21 -9.45
CA GLU A 42 15.26 -3.15 -9.64
C GLU A 42 13.90 -2.41 -9.64
N PRO A 43 13.08 -2.60 -10.68
CA PRO A 43 11.76 -1.96 -10.75
C PRO A 43 10.78 -2.55 -9.73
N LYS A 44 11.07 -3.75 -9.19
CA LYS A 44 10.22 -4.46 -8.24
C LYS A 44 11.04 -4.98 -7.07
N VAL A 45 10.81 -4.41 -5.90
CA VAL A 45 11.50 -4.77 -4.66
C VAL A 45 10.47 -5.28 -3.66
N LEU A 46 10.55 -6.58 -3.32
CA LEU A 46 9.62 -7.23 -2.40
C LEU A 46 10.36 -7.68 -1.13
N LEU A 47 10.26 -6.85 -0.08
CA LEU A 47 10.78 -7.10 1.26
C LEU A 47 9.66 -7.63 2.17
N ILE A 48 9.06 -8.75 1.78
CA ILE A 48 7.88 -9.33 2.45
C ILE A 48 8.32 -10.42 3.43
N GLY A 49 7.79 -10.38 4.66
CA GLY A 49 8.00 -11.46 5.63
C GLY A 49 9.45 -11.61 6.09
N MET A 50 10.16 -10.50 6.27
CA MET A 50 11.57 -10.54 6.68
C MET A 50 11.70 -11.10 8.10
N LEU A 51 12.72 -11.94 8.31
CA LEU A 51 13.05 -12.50 9.62
C LEU A 51 14.48 -12.06 9.99
N PRO A 52 14.70 -11.22 11.02
CA PRO A 52 13.70 -10.54 11.84
C PRO A 52 12.85 -9.50 11.08
N PRO A 53 11.66 -9.14 11.60
CA PRO A 53 10.76 -8.21 10.92
C PRO A 53 11.31 -6.79 10.91
N ILE A 54 10.96 -6.05 9.86
CA ILE A 54 11.30 -4.63 9.75
C ILE A 54 10.40 -3.83 10.70
N THR A 55 10.99 -3.10 11.64
CA THR A 55 10.24 -2.28 12.62
C THR A 55 10.27 -0.79 12.28
N LYS A 56 11.35 -0.32 11.63
CA LYS A 56 11.56 1.08 11.29
C LYS A 56 11.91 1.22 9.82
N MET A 57 11.26 2.19 9.17
CA MET A 57 11.67 2.60 7.84
C MET A 57 12.76 3.67 7.95
N ASP A 58 13.96 3.34 7.48
CA ASP A 58 15.09 4.27 7.45
C ASP A 58 15.17 5.02 6.11
N LYS A 59 15.99 6.07 6.07
CA LYS A 59 16.24 6.87 4.86
C LYS A 59 16.75 6.06 3.66
N GLU A 60 17.25 4.84 3.87
CA GLU A 60 17.89 4.07 2.80
C GLU A 60 16.89 3.52 1.78
N ILE A 61 15.59 3.57 2.09
CA ILE A 61 14.54 3.32 1.09
C ILE A 61 14.60 4.32 -0.07
N SER A 62 15.12 5.54 0.15
CA SER A 62 15.29 6.56 -0.90
C SER A 62 16.30 6.19 -1.98
N THR A 63 17.13 5.16 -1.74
CA THR A 63 18.07 4.63 -2.74
C THR A 63 17.34 3.94 -3.90
N LEU A 64 16.11 3.48 -3.69
CA LEU A 64 15.31 2.71 -4.65
C LEU A 64 14.64 3.58 -5.74
N LYS A 65 15.37 4.50 -6.36
CA LYS A 65 14.83 5.54 -7.27
C LYS A 65 14.07 4.99 -8.48
N GLU A 66 14.46 3.82 -8.97
CA GLU A 66 13.82 3.15 -10.11
C GLU A 66 12.70 2.18 -9.70
N CYS A 67 12.45 2.02 -8.40
CA CYS A 67 11.43 1.09 -7.92
C CYS A 67 10.02 1.60 -8.26
N VAL A 68 9.29 0.75 -9.00
CA VAL A 68 7.91 0.95 -9.42
C VAL A 68 6.95 0.19 -8.50
N HIS A 69 7.38 -0.95 -7.97
CA HIS A 69 6.60 -1.80 -7.08
C HIS A 69 7.40 -2.13 -5.81
N LEU A 70 6.95 -1.60 -4.68
CA LEU A 70 7.57 -1.82 -3.38
C LEU A 70 6.65 -2.62 -2.48
N GLY A 71 7.08 -3.83 -2.12
CA GLY A 71 6.39 -4.67 -1.15
C GLY A 71 7.12 -4.66 0.19
N LEU A 72 6.43 -4.26 1.24
CA LEU A 72 6.89 -4.26 2.64
C LEU A 72 5.87 -4.99 3.54
N SER A 73 5.05 -5.85 2.95
CA SER A 73 3.99 -6.57 3.66
C SER A 73 4.53 -7.58 4.68
N THR A 74 3.77 -7.88 5.73
CA THR A 74 4.14 -8.85 6.77
C THR A 74 5.44 -8.47 7.48
N ASN A 75 5.49 -7.22 7.96
CA ASN A 75 6.57 -6.71 8.79
C ASN A 75 5.97 -6.10 10.07
N ALA A 76 6.80 -5.47 10.90
CA ALA A 76 6.37 -4.85 12.16
C ALA A 76 6.49 -3.32 12.10
N ILE A 77 6.28 -2.73 10.93
CA ILE A 77 6.52 -1.29 10.70
C ILE A 77 5.44 -0.49 11.42
N GLU A 78 5.85 0.40 12.32
CA GLU A 78 4.90 1.25 13.08
C GLU A 78 4.71 2.63 12.45
N LYS A 79 5.73 3.14 11.76
CA LYS A 79 5.74 4.47 11.15
C LYS A 79 6.41 4.41 9.78
N ILE A 80 5.81 5.12 8.83
CA ILE A 80 6.41 5.35 7.52
C ILE A 80 7.55 6.36 7.68
N GLY A 81 8.70 6.06 7.07
CA GLY A 81 9.92 6.87 7.18
C GLY A 81 10.06 7.89 6.05
N PRO A 82 10.91 8.91 6.23
CA PRO A 82 10.97 10.07 5.34
C PRO A 82 11.54 9.76 3.97
N GLY A 83 12.23 8.62 3.78
CA GLY A 83 12.80 8.26 2.48
C GLY A 83 11.74 7.82 1.46
N LEU A 84 10.51 7.52 1.87
CA LEU A 84 9.49 7.03 0.96
C LEU A 84 9.07 8.11 -0.06
N LYS A 85 9.05 9.39 0.35
CA LYS A 85 8.74 10.55 -0.52
C LYS A 85 9.68 10.71 -1.72
N ASP A 86 10.88 10.14 -1.65
CA ASP A 86 11.89 10.27 -2.70
C ASP A 86 11.63 9.30 -3.86
N LEU A 87 10.72 8.33 -3.67
CA LEU A 87 10.35 7.31 -4.66
C LEU A 87 9.32 7.80 -5.68
N LYS A 88 9.71 8.79 -6.49
CA LYS A 88 8.80 9.46 -7.45
C LYS A 88 8.23 8.56 -8.54
N ASN A 89 8.82 7.39 -8.79
CA ASN A 89 8.39 6.42 -9.80
C ASN A 89 7.51 5.30 -9.25
N LEU A 90 7.26 5.28 -7.94
CA LEU A 90 6.49 4.22 -7.30
C LEU A 90 5.02 4.27 -7.76
N LYS A 91 4.55 3.15 -8.30
CA LYS A 91 3.16 2.94 -8.73
C LYS A 91 2.38 2.04 -7.78
N VAL A 92 3.06 1.05 -7.18
CA VAL A 92 2.43 0.07 -6.28
C VAL A 92 3.19 0.03 -4.97
N LEU A 93 2.48 0.26 -3.87
CA LEU A 93 3.02 0.20 -2.51
C LEU A 93 2.21 -0.78 -1.67
N SER A 94 2.86 -1.86 -1.22
CA SER A 94 2.27 -2.83 -0.32
C SER A 94 2.84 -2.70 1.09
N LEU A 95 1.99 -2.32 2.04
CA LEU A 95 2.27 -2.15 3.46
C LEU A 95 1.35 -3.04 4.32
N GLY A 96 0.76 -4.09 3.74
CA GLY A 96 -0.20 -4.93 4.44
C GLY A 96 0.43 -5.70 5.61
N ARG A 97 -0.36 -6.03 6.65
CA ARG A 97 0.13 -6.74 7.85
C ARG A 97 1.34 -6.06 8.48
N ASN A 98 1.16 -4.80 8.87
CA ASN A 98 2.13 -4.01 9.64
C ASN A 98 1.43 -3.38 10.87
N ASN A 99 2.12 -2.53 11.61
CA ASN A 99 1.59 -1.82 12.78
C ASN A 99 1.41 -0.32 12.53
N ILE A 100 1.21 0.07 11.26
CA ILE A 100 1.15 1.48 10.86
C ILE A 100 -0.10 2.13 11.44
N ARG A 101 0.07 3.27 12.10
CA ARG A 101 -1.05 4.05 12.67
C ARG A 101 -1.43 5.27 11.83
N LYS A 102 -0.46 5.83 11.10
CA LYS A 102 -0.66 7.05 10.30
C LYS A 102 0.03 6.93 8.95
N LEU A 103 -0.65 7.44 7.93
CA LEU A 103 -0.19 7.48 6.54
C LEU A 103 0.53 8.81 6.24
N GLU A 104 1.52 9.16 7.07
CA GLU A 104 2.33 10.36 6.88
C GLU A 104 3.46 10.12 5.87
N GLN A 105 3.97 11.20 5.26
CA GLN A 105 5.15 11.19 4.37
C GLN A 105 4.97 10.41 3.04
N LEU A 106 3.72 10.26 2.58
CA LEU A 106 3.35 9.68 1.29
C LEU A 106 3.24 10.75 0.19
N ASP A 107 4.36 11.39 -0.16
CA ASP A 107 4.40 12.29 -1.33
C ASP A 107 4.78 11.52 -2.59
N LEU A 108 3.83 10.72 -3.09
CA LEU A 108 4.03 9.80 -4.20
C LEU A 108 3.07 10.13 -5.35
N PRO A 109 3.41 11.08 -6.23
CA PRO A 109 2.47 11.61 -7.22
C PRO A 109 2.06 10.58 -8.29
N LYS A 110 2.89 9.55 -8.52
CA LYS A 110 2.62 8.48 -9.50
C LYS A 110 2.03 7.21 -8.87
N LEU A 111 1.70 7.22 -7.58
CA LEU A 111 1.18 6.03 -6.91
C LEU A 111 -0.23 5.73 -7.42
N GLU A 112 -0.42 4.55 -7.99
CA GLU A 112 -1.70 4.07 -8.53
C GLU A 112 -2.38 3.09 -7.57
N GLN A 113 -1.60 2.33 -6.78
CA GLN A 113 -2.11 1.30 -5.88
C GLN A 113 -1.45 1.36 -4.50
N LEU A 114 -2.26 1.43 -3.46
CA LEU A 114 -1.83 1.40 -2.07
C LEU A 114 -2.53 0.27 -1.33
N TRP A 115 -1.76 -0.69 -0.81
CA TRP A 115 -2.28 -1.80 -0.03
C TRP A 115 -1.80 -1.70 1.42
N ALA A 116 -2.65 -1.21 2.31
CA ALA A 116 -2.37 -1.04 3.73
C ALA A 116 -3.35 -1.84 4.63
N SER A 117 -3.89 -2.95 4.13
CA SER A 117 -4.73 -3.87 4.91
C SER A 117 -4.01 -4.46 6.13
N TYR A 118 -4.73 -4.77 7.21
CA TYR A 118 -4.18 -5.30 8.46
C TYR A 118 -3.13 -4.36 9.07
N ASN A 119 -3.53 -3.12 9.31
CA ASN A 119 -2.75 -2.12 10.03
C ASN A 119 -3.61 -1.54 11.17
N LYS A 120 -3.15 -0.46 11.80
CA LYS A 120 -3.85 0.23 12.90
C LYS A 120 -4.19 1.68 12.53
N ILE A 121 -4.52 1.91 11.26
CA ILE A 121 -4.80 3.24 10.72
C ILE A 121 -6.21 3.65 11.15
N ASP A 122 -6.32 4.76 11.87
CA ASP A 122 -7.59 5.33 12.34
C ASP A 122 -8.00 6.57 11.52
N LYS A 123 -7.03 7.28 10.92
CA LYS A 123 -7.24 8.50 10.13
C LYS A 123 -6.53 8.44 8.78
N LEU A 124 -7.19 8.99 7.75
CA LEU A 124 -6.70 9.06 6.38
C LEU A 124 -5.99 10.39 6.07
N THR A 125 -5.29 10.91 7.07
CA THR A 125 -4.44 12.10 6.91
C THR A 125 -3.17 11.77 6.13
N GLY A 126 -2.79 12.60 5.16
CA GLY A 126 -1.55 12.44 4.38
C GLY A 126 -1.72 11.83 2.99
N LEU A 127 -2.95 11.52 2.56
CA LEU A 127 -3.25 11.07 1.19
C LEU A 127 -3.44 12.23 0.19
N ASP A 128 -3.36 13.48 0.66
CA ASP A 128 -3.54 14.71 -0.11
C ASP A 128 -2.72 14.78 -1.41
N LYS A 129 -1.56 14.13 -1.43
CA LYS A 129 -0.59 14.14 -2.54
C LYS A 129 -0.76 12.98 -3.52
N LEU A 130 -1.58 11.97 -3.19
CA LEU A 130 -1.77 10.75 -4.00
C LEU A 130 -2.88 10.93 -5.06
N LYS A 131 -2.75 11.97 -5.90
CA LYS A 131 -3.78 12.34 -6.88
C LYS A 131 -4.08 11.28 -7.93
N GLY A 132 -3.11 10.42 -8.24
CA GLY A 132 -3.24 9.32 -9.20
C GLY A 132 -3.70 8.00 -8.58
N LEU A 133 -4.08 7.96 -7.30
CA LEU A 133 -4.42 6.72 -6.63
C LEU A 133 -5.75 6.15 -7.15
N ARG A 134 -5.69 4.93 -7.67
CA ARG A 134 -6.83 4.22 -8.26
C ARG A 134 -7.31 3.05 -7.40
N VAL A 135 -6.39 2.38 -6.73
CA VAL A 135 -6.67 1.20 -5.89
C VAL A 135 -6.22 1.47 -4.46
N LEU A 136 -7.13 1.34 -3.50
CA LEU A 136 -6.85 1.52 -2.08
C LEU A 136 -7.41 0.39 -1.25
N TYR A 137 -6.52 -0.46 -0.72
CA TYR A 137 -6.91 -1.55 0.17
C TYR A 137 -6.52 -1.23 1.60
N MET A 138 -7.51 -1.10 2.47
CA MET A 138 -7.34 -0.80 3.90
C MET A 138 -8.26 -1.68 4.77
N SER A 139 -8.53 -2.92 4.35
CA SER A 139 -9.28 -3.85 5.20
C SER A 139 -8.60 -4.07 6.55
N ASN A 140 -9.37 -4.37 7.60
CA ASN A 140 -8.84 -4.66 8.94
C ASN A 140 -7.97 -3.50 9.47
N ASN A 141 -8.51 -2.28 9.43
CA ASN A 141 -7.96 -1.08 10.06
C ASN A 141 -8.95 -0.53 11.11
N LEU A 142 -8.71 0.67 11.62
CA LEU A 142 -9.47 1.28 12.72
C LEU A 142 -10.26 2.51 12.28
N ILE A 143 -10.58 2.62 10.98
CA ILE A 143 -11.32 3.76 10.43
C ILE A 143 -12.77 3.69 10.92
N ASN A 144 -13.23 4.72 11.61
CA ASN A 144 -14.53 4.72 12.29
C ASN A 144 -15.47 5.86 11.87
N SER A 145 -15.03 6.75 10.99
CA SER A 145 -15.77 7.96 10.63
C SER A 145 -15.93 8.11 9.12
N TRP A 146 -17.16 8.44 8.69
CA TRP A 146 -17.47 8.81 7.30
C TRP A 146 -16.74 10.06 6.83
N THR A 147 -16.35 10.95 7.75
CA THR A 147 -15.58 12.15 7.42
C THR A 147 -14.22 11.82 6.80
N GLU A 148 -13.62 10.68 7.16
CA GLU A 148 -12.37 10.21 6.55
C GLU A 148 -12.59 9.76 5.10
N ILE A 149 -13.77 9.22 4.79
CA ILE A 149 -14.17 8.85 3.42
C ILE A 149 -14.45 10.11 2.60
N ASP A 150 -15.13 11.12 3.17
CA ASP A 150 -15.34 12.42 2.52
C ASP A 150 -14.00 13.09 2.20
N ARG A 151 -13.03 13.02 3.14
CA ARG A 151 -11.67 13.50 2.93
C ARG A 151 -10.97 12.73 1.81
N LEU A 152 -11.09 11.41 1.80
CA LEU A 152 -10.53 10.57 0.74
C LEU A 152 -11.09 10.91 -0.64
N ALA A 153 -12.42 11.10 -0.75
CA ALA A 153 -13.07 11.48 -1.99
C ALA A 153 -12.54 12.81 -2.55
N ASN A 154 -12.31 13.80 -1.68
CA ASN A 154 -11.73 15.08 -2.05
C ASN A 154 -10.24 15.00 -2.43
N GLN A 155 -9.49 14.12 -1.76
CA GLN A 155 -8.05 14.00 -1.96
C GLN A 155 -7.69 13.15 -3.17
N CYS A 156 -8.40 12.05 -3.39
CA CYS A 156 -8.13 11.01 -4.39
C CYS A 156 -9.37 10.76 -5.26
N PRO A 157 -9.70 11.67 -6.19
CA PRO A 157 -10.93 11.59 -6.99
C PRO A 157 -10.90 10.46 -8.04
N GLU A 158 -9.73 9.91 -8.36
CA GLU A 158 -9.55 8.84 -9.35
C GLU A 158 -9.64 7.42 -8.76
N LEU A 159 -10.16 7.29 -7.53
CA LEU A 159 -10.35 5.97 -6.91
C LEU A 159 -11.40 5.15 -7.65
N VAL A 160 -11.00 3.94 -8.02
CA VAL A 160 -11.77 2.98 -8.82
C VAL A 160 -12.07 1.72 -8.01
N ASP A 161 -11.12 1.28 -7.18
CA ASP A 161 -11.22 0.06 -6.38
C ASP A 161 -10.84 0.33 -4.93
N VAL A 162 -11.74 0.06 -4.00
CA VAL A 162 -11.49 0.24 -2.57
C VAL A 162 -11.92 -0.98 -1.76
N LEU A 163 -11.17 -1.23 -0.68
CA LEU A 163 -11.45 -2.31 0.27
C LEU A 163 -11.32 -1.76 1.69
N PHE A 164 -12.46 -1.63 2.38
CA PHE A 164 -12.62 -1.14 3.74
C PHE A 164 -13.23 -2.17 4.69
N LEU A 165 -13.48 -3.41 4.23
CA LEU A 165 -13.96 -4.51 5.09
C LEU A 165 -13.23 -4.60 6.43
N ASN A 166 -13.98 -4.96 7.47
CA ASN A 166 -13.48 -5.08 8.85
C ASN A 166 -12.88 -3.78 9.41
N ASN A 167 -13.39 -2.62 8.99
CA ASN A 167 -13.20 -1.37 9.72
C ASN A 167 -14.44 -1.04 10.56
N PRO A 168 -14.30 -0.36 11.71
CA PRO A 168 -15.43 0.09 12.52
C PRO A 168 -16.49 0.89 11.76
N LEU A 169 -16.12 1.58 10.67
CA LEU A 169 -17.06 2.31 9.82
C LEU A 169 -18.10 1.39 9.16
N CYS A 170 -17.78 0.13 8.87
CA CYS A 170 -18.72 -0.84 8.29
C CYS A 170 -19.84 -1.17 9.28
N SER A 171 -19.52 -1.21 10.58
CA SER A 171 -20.49 -1.45 11.65
C SER A 171 -21.34 -0.22 11.97
N SER A 172 -21.00 0.95 11.42
CA SER A 172 -21.77 2.19 11.65
C SER A 172 -23.04 2.28 10.80
N ALA A 173 -23.14 1.51 9.72
CA ALA A 173 -24.32 1.46 8.87
C ALA A 173 -25.32 0.42 9.37
N SER A 174 -26.62 0.67 9.16
CA SER A 174 -27.68 -0.23 9.60
C SER A 174 -27.75 -1.51 8.77
N SER A 175 -27.24 -1.46 7.54
CA SER A 175 -27.15 -2.59 6.62
C SER A 175 -25.94 -2.47 5.69
N ASN A 176 -25.48 -3.61 5.16
CA ASN A 176 -24.42 -3.64 4.15
C ASN A 176 -24.81 -2.85 2.89
N GLN A 177 -26.08 -2.83 2.52
CA GLN A 177 -26.58 -2.12 1.35
C GLN A 177 -26.54 -0.59 1.55
N GLU A 178 -26.94 -0.10 2.73
CA GLU A 178 -26.84 1.31 3.09
C GLU A 178 -25.38 1.78 3.08
N TYR A 179 -24.48 1.01 3.68
CA TYR A 179 -23.04 1.28 3.65
C TYR A 179 -22.51 1.41 2.20
N ARG A 180 -22.92 0.51 1.31
CA ARG A 180 -22.52 0.57 -0.10
C ARG A 180 -23.03 1.82 -0.78
N TYR A 181 -24.31 2.17 -0.61
CA TYR A 181 -24.85 3.42 -1.17
C TYR A 181 -24.15 4.66 -0.63
N MET A 182 -23.88 4.72 0.68
CA MET A 182 -23.14 5.82 1.30
C MET A 182 -21.71 5.96 0.76
N MET A 183 -21.05 4.85 0.41
CA MET A 183 -19.75 4.84 -0.25
C MET A 183 -19.84 5.35 -1.69
N LEU A 184 -20.83 4.86 -2.46
CA LEU A 184 -21.01 5.24 -3.87
C LEU A 184 -21.38 6.72 -4.03
N GLN A 185 -22.22 7.27 -3.15
CA GLN A 185 -22.57 8.69 -3.13
C GLN A 185 -21.35 9.61 -2.92
N ARG A 186 -20.35 9.14 -2.17
CA ARG A 186 -19.11 9.88 -1.88
C ARG A 186 -18.03 9.64 -2.95
N LEU A 187 -17.97 8.42 -3.47
CA LEU A 187 -16.98 7.96 -4.45
C LEU A 187 -17.69 7.51 -5.74
N PRO A 188 -18.17 8.45 -6.58
CA PRO A 188 -18.99 8.10 -7.75
C PRO A 188 -18.22 7.33 -8.83
N LYS A 189 -16.89 7.49 -8.92
CA LYS A 189 -16.04 6.81 -9.89
C LYS A 189 -15.73 5.34 -9.56
N LEU A 190 -16.15 4.87 -8.39
CA LEU A 190 -15.82 3.54 -7.90
C LEU A 190 -16.43 2.44 -8.80
N THR A 191 -15.64 1.48 -9.28
CA THR A 191 -16.15 0.32 -10.03
C THR A 191 -16.15 -0.96 -9.21
N ARG A 192 -15.40 -0.98 -8.10
CA ARG A 192 -15.33 -2.13 -7.20
C ARG A 192 -15.28 -1.64 -5.75
N LEU A 193 -16.19 -2.16 -4.94
CA LEU A 193 -16.29 -1.90 -3.51
C LEU A 193 -16.19 -3.21 -2.75
N ASP A 194 -15.19 -3.31 -1.89
CA ASP A 194 -15.00 -4.43 -0.97
C ASP A 194 -14.86 -5.79 -1.67
N GLY A 195 -14.23 -5.79 -2.85
CA GLY A 195 -14.06 -6.97 -3.69
C GLY A 195 -15.28 -7.33 -4.55
N VAL A 196 -16.40 -6.61 -4.38
CA VAL A 196 -17.63 -6.79 -5.16
C VAL A 196 -17.69 -5.71 -6.24
N PRO A 197 -17.89 -6.06 -7.52
CA PRO A 197 -18.11 -5.08 -8.57
C PRO A 197 -19.32 -4.21 -8.24
N VAL A 198 -19.28 -2.94 -8.64
CA VAL A 198 -20.40 -2.02 -8.48
C VAL A 198 -21.18 -2.02 -9.78
N ASP A 199 -22.43 -2.44 -9.73
CA ASP A 199 -23.31 -2.40 -10.90
C ASP A 199 -23.76 -0.96 -11.19
N PRO A 200 -23.92 -0.58 -12.47
CA PRO A 200 -24.40 0.76 -12.84
C PRO A 200 -25.75 1.11 -12.20
N GLU A 201 -26.66 0.14 -12.12
CA GLU A 201 -27.97 0.29 -11.47
C GLU A 201 -27.83 0.63 -9.97
N GLU A 202 -26.84 0.03 -9.30
CA GLU A 202 -26.55 0.31 -7.88
C GLU A 202 -26.11 1.76 -7.69
N LYS A 203 -25.32 2.30 -8.63
CA LYS A 203 -24.91 3.70 -8.62
C LYS A 203 -26.08 4.65 -8.85
N GLU A 204 -26.93 4.36 -9.83
CA GLU A 204 -28.11 5.19 -10.11
C GLU A 204 -29.08 5.20 -8.93
N GLU A 205 -29.26 4.08 -8.25
CA GLU A 205 -30.05 4.02 -7.01
C GLU A 205 -29.39 4.80 -5.87
N ALA A 206 -28.07 4.70 -5.71
CA ALA A 206 -27.33 5.49 -4.72
C ALA A 206 -27.49 7.00 -4.96
N ASP A 207 -27.39 7.44 -6.22
CA ASP A 207 -27.55 8.84 -6.61
C ASP A 207 -28.99 9.34 -6.44
N ARG A 208 -30.00 8.50 -6.71
CA ARG A 208 -31.42 8.84 -6.46
C ARG A 208 -31.77 9.04 -4.98
N ARG A 209 -30.98 8.44 -4.09
CA ARG A 209 -31.15 8.54 -2.63
C ARG A 209 -30.34 9.67 -1.98
N ARG A 210 -29.68 10.52 -2.78
CA ARG A 210 -28.86 11.64 -2.31
C ARG A 210 -29.70 12.87 -2.00
#